data_AF-A0A0D6ZZY2-F1
#
_entry.id   AF-A0A0D6ZZY2-F1
#
_cell.length_a   1.000
_cell.length_b   1.000
_cell.length_c   1.000
_cell.angle_alpha   90.00
_cell.angle_beta   90.00
_cell.angle_gamma   90.00
#
_symmetry.space_group_name_H-M   'P 1'
#
loop_
_entity.id
_entity.type
_entity.pdbx_description
1 polymer ?
#
loop_
_entity_poly.entity_id
_entity_poly.type
_entity_poly.pdbx_seq_one_letter_code
_entity_poly.pdbx_strand_id
1 'polypeptide(L)'
;MAEPSVEKFTTTFINVFKEIKVAVESIKVDERKCRILVNQCTVLIDALMYGSLDLQTRTGADFASKLEKCLTRLKDKTLAWSVLSPWKSFWRQNEICHGIEDFTQELHVMAMFYTNTRLEYGRQQQEYAGQQLEAIRQQHEVLQQQQ
;
A
#
# COMPACT_ATOMS: atom_id res chain seq x y z
N MET A 1 21.98 2.97 8.27
CA MET A 1 21.78 1.64 8.92
C MET A 1 20.29 1.51 9.16
N ALA A 2 19.59 0.70 8.37
CA ALA A 2 18.16 0.45 8.61
C ALA A 2 18.03 -0.44 9.86
N GLU A 3 17.06 -0.14 10.72
CA GLU A 3 16.80 -0.93 11.93
C GLU A 3 16.37 -2.37 11.56
N PRO A 4 16.83 -3.39 12.30
CA PRO A 4 16.52 -4.80 12.04
C PRO A 4 15.03 -5.17 12.12
N SER A 5 14.16 -4.24 12.54
CA SER A 5 12.70 -4.36 12.52
C SER A 5 12.10 -4.17 11.13
N VAL A 6 12.61 -3.20 10.35
CA VAL A 6 12.10 -2.85 9.02
C VAL A 6 12.45 -3.94 8.01
N GLU A 7 13.68 -4.47 8.05
CA GLU A 7 14.13 -5.52 7.14
C GLU A 7 13.35 -6.84 7.33
N LYS A 8 13.05 -7.21 8.59
CA LYS A 8 12.20 -8.36 8.90
C LYS A 8 10.75 -8.17 8.45
N PHE A 9 10.21 -6.97 8.65
CA PHE A 9 8.87 -6.61 8.22
C PHE A 9 8.74 -6.72 6.68
N THR A 10 9.67 -6.11 5.96
CA THR A 10 9.82 -6.16 4.51
C THR A 10 9.90 -7.59 3.97
N THR A 11 10.75 -8.44 4.56
CA THR A 11 10.95 -9.82 4.11
C THR A 11 9.67 -10.65 4.25
N THR A 12 8.95 -10.46 5.37
CA THR A 12 7.68 -11.15 5.63
C THR A 12 6.63 -10.75 4.59
N PHE A 13 6.51 -9.45 4.32
CA PHE A 13 5.59 -8.89 3.33
C PHE A 13 5.81 -9.46 1.93
N ILE A 14 7.07 -9.48 1.48
CA ILE A 14 7.46 -10.00 0.17
C ILE A 14 7.11 -11.48 0.06
N ASN A 15 7.33 -12.27 1.12
CA ASN A 15 7.01 -13.69 1.12
C ASN A 15 5.49 -13.93 1.02
N VAL A 16 4.69 -13.22 1.82
CA VAL A 16 3.22 -13.29 1.75
C VAL A 16 2.74 -12.95 0.34
N PHE A 17 3.28 -11.90 -0.27
CA PHE A 17 2.89 -11.51 -1.62
C PHE A 17 3.26 -12.53 -2.69
N LYS A 18 4.46 -13.13 -2.60
CA LYS A 18 4.86 -14.22 -3.51
C LYS A 18 3.88 -15.40 -3.43
N GLU A 19 3.47 -15.77 -2.23
CA GLU A 19 2.49 -16.83 -2.03
C GLU A 19 1.12 -16.48 -2.62
N ILE A 20 0.64 -15.24 -2.43
CA ILE A 20 -0.59 -14.75 -3.06
C ILE A 20 -0.49 -14.87 -4.58
N LYS A 21 0.61 -14.39 -5.18
CA LYS A 21 0.79 -14.40 -6.63
C LYS A 21 0.71 -15.83 -7.19
N VAL A 22 1.44 -16.77 -6.59
CA VAL A 22 1.43 -18.18 -7.00
C VAL A 22 0.03 -18.80 -6.82
N ALA A 23 -0.64 -18.51 -5.70
CA ALA A 23 -1.98 -19.03 -5.44
C ALA A 23 -2.99 -18.50 -6.47
N VAL A 24 -2.94 -17.21 -6.79
CA VAL A 24 -3.83 -16.57 -7.75
C VAL A 24 -3.66 -17.13 -9.17
N GLU A 25 -2.44 -17.44 -9.59
CA GLU A 25 -2.18 -18.08 -10.89
C GLU A 25 -2.85 -19.46 -11.02
N SER A 26 -3.16 -20.11 -9.90
CA SER A 26 -3.83 -21.41 -9.87
C SER A 26 -5.36 -21.32 -9.78
N ILE A 27 -5.92 -20.12 -9.58
CA ILE A 27 -7.37 -19.91 -9.50
C ILE A 27 -7.95 -19.89 -10.92
N LYS A 28 -8.86 -20.83 -11.19
CA LYS A 28 -9.48 -21.02 -12.52
C LYS A 28 -10.71 -20.14 -12.79
N VAL A 29 -10.99 -19.19 -11.89
CA VAL A 29 -12.17 -18.33 -11.94
C VAL A 29 -11.70 -16.89 -12.17
N ASP A 30 -12.20 -16.28 -13.25
CA ASP A 30 -11.95 -14.88 -13.63
C ASP A 30 -10.47 -14.46 -13.49
N GLU A 31 -9.62 -15.06 -14.34
CA GLU A 31 -8.18 -14.79 -14.38
C GLU A 31 -7.85 -13.30 -14.57
N ARG A 32 -8.74 -12.55 -15.24
CA ARG A 32 -8.54 -11.11 -15.45
C ARG A 32 -8.62 -10.37 -14.12
N LYS A 33 -9.66 -10.61 -13.31
CA LYS A 33 -9.78 -9.98 -11.99
C LYS A 33 -8.67 -10.41 -11.05
N CYS A 34 -8.30 -11.69 -11.10
CA CYS A 34 -7.12 -12.22 -10.43
C CYS A 34 -5.83 -11.42 -10.76
N ARG A 35 -5.57 -11.13 -12.03
CA ARG A 35 -4.41 -10.30 -12.45
C ARG A 35 -4.51 -8.86 -11.93
N ILE A 36 -5.70 -8.25 -11.98
CA ILE A 36 -5.92 -6.89 -11.48
C ILE A 36 -5.60 -6.82 -9.97
N LEU A 37 -6.10 -7.78 -9.21
CA LEU A 37 -5.87 -7.90 -7.77
C LEU A 37 -4.37 -8.00 -7.43
N VAL A 38 -3.63 -8.86 -8.15
CA VAL A 38 -2.17 -8.98 -7.97
C VAL A 38 -1.46 -7.68 -8.30
N ASN A 39 -1.84 -7.00 -9.39
CA ASN A 39 -1.24 -5.73 -9.77
C ASN A 39 -1.46 -4.65 -8.70
N GLN A 40 -2.65 -4.57 -8.10
CA GLN A 40 -2.91 -3.63 -7.02
C GLN A 40 -2.07 -3.93 -5.77
N CYS A 41 -1.90 -5.21 -5.43
CA CYS A 41 -1.01 -5.61 -4.35
C CYS A 41 0.43 -5.14 -4.65
N THR A 42 0.94 -5.37 -5.87
CA THR A 42 2.27 -4.92 -6.29
C THR A 42 2.45 -3.42 -6.09
N VAL A 43 1.52 -2.61 -6.59
CA VAL A 43 1.59 -1.14 -6.49
C VAL A 43 1.68 -0.67 -5.04
N LEU A 44 0.90 -1.26 -4.14
CA LEU A 44 0.90 -0.90 -2.72
C LEU A 44 2.18 -1.36 -2.00
N ILE A 45 2.70 -2.53 -2.35
CA ILE A 45 3.96 -3.03 -1.80
C ILE A 45 5.12 -2.16 -2.28
N ASP A 46 5.17 -1.82 -3.56
CA ASP A 46 6.19 -0.93 -4.12
C ASP A 46 6.12 0.45 -3.45
N ALA A 47 4.91 0.96 -3.18
CA ALA A 47 4.71 2.21 -2.47
C ALA A 47 5.22 2.17 -1.01
N LEU A 48 5.16 1.02 -0.34
CA LEU A 48 5.76 0.83 0.99
C LEU A 48 7.28 0.65 0.94
N MET A 49 7.77 -0.10 -0.05
CA MET A 49 9.15 -0.54 -0.16
C MET A 49 10.08 0.52 -0.71
N TYR A 50 9.63 1.21 -1.75
CA TYR A 50 10.39 2.18 -2.52
C TYR A 50 9.78 3.58 -2.45
N GLY A 51 8.56 3.69 -1.93
CA GLY A 51 7.85 4.96 -1.84
C GLY A 51 8.22 5.76 -0.60
N SER A 52 7.59 6.93 -0.52
CA SER A 52 7.83 7.99 0.47
C SER A 52 7.18 7.72 1.83
N LEU A 53 6.63 6.52 2.07
CA LEU A 53 5.97 6.23 3.32
C LEU A 53 7.02 5.87 4.37
N ASP A 54 7.40 6.87 5.15
CA ASP A 54 8.28 6.66 6.27
C ASP A 54 7.55 5.81 7.32
N LEU A 55 7.96 4.53 7.42
CA LEU A 55 7.45 3.56 8.39
C LEU A 55 7.71 3.99 9.84
N GLN A 56 8.59 4.96 10.07
CA GLN A 56 8.83 5.54 11.39
C GLN A 56 7.73 6.53 11.81
N THR A 57 6.93 7.03 10.85
CA THR A 57 5.76 7.85 11.17
C THR A 57 4.58 6.98 11.60
N ARG A 58 3.75 7.49 12.51
CA ARG A 58 2.52 6.80 12.95
C ARG A 58 1.62 6.42 11.76
N THR A 59 1.44 7.34 10.82
CA THR A 59 0.64 7.11 9.61
C THR A 59 1.22 6.01 8.73
N GLY A 60 2.55 5.97 8.58
CA GLY A 60 3.25 4.93 7.85
C GLY A 60 3.09 3.56 8.49
N ALA A 61 3.33 3.46 9.80
CA ALA A 61 3.16 2.23 10.57
C ALA A 61 1.70 1.72 10.56
N ASP A 62 0.72 2.61 10.72
CA ASP A 62 -0.71 2.27 10.67
C ASP A 62 -1.11 1.74 9.29
N PHE A 63 -0.62 2.37 8.22
CA PHE A 63 -0.87 1.91 6.85
C PHE A 63 -0.24 0.54 6.60
N ALA A 64 1.03 0.36 6.96
CA ALA A 64 1.75 -0.91 6.86
C ALA A 64 1.01 -2.03 7.59
N SER A 65 0.58 -1.80 8.84
CA SER A 65 -0.18 -2.79 9.63
C SER A 65 -1.53 -3.14 9.00
N LYS A 66 -2.25 -2.14 8.46
CA LYS A 66 -3.52 -2.40 7.78
C LYS A 66 -3.31 -3.22 6.51
N LEU A 67 -2.31 -2.88 5.70
CA LEU A 67 -2.00 -3.63 4.49
C LEU A 67 -1.55 -5.06 4.81
N GLU A 68 -0.76 -5.27 5.87
CA GLU A 68 -0.34 -6.60 6.33
C GLU A 68 -1.54 -7.50 6.61
N LYS A 69 -2.52 -6.98 7.36
CA LYS A 69 -3.75 -7.70 7.70
C LYS A 69 -4.57 -8.01 6.45
N CYS A 70 -4.67 -7.06 5.52
CA CYS A 70 -5.36 -7.27 4.25
C CYS A 70 -4.69 -8.36 3.42
N LEU A 71 -3.37 -8.31 3.25
CA LEU A 71 -2.62 -9.31 2.48
C LEU A 71 -2.66 -10.69 3.14
N THR A 72 -2.61 -10.77 4.47
CA THR A 72 -2.71 -12.06 5.18
C THR A 72 -4.06 -12.71 4.94
N ARG A 73 -5.16 -11.94 5.09
CA ARG A 73 -6.52 -12.41 4.76
C ARG A 73 -6.62 -12.83 3.30
N LEU A 74 -6.04 -12.04 2.40
CA LEU A 74 -6.06 -12.32 0.98
C LEU A 74 -5.31 -13.62 0.67
N LYS A 75 -4.12 -13.83 1.25
CA LYS A 75 -3.34 -15.07 1.15
C LYS A 75 -4.16 -16.28 1.57
N ASP A 76 -4.80 -16.23 2.73
CA ASP A 76 -5.59 -17.37 3.23
C ASP A 76 -6.74 -17.71 2.27
N LYS A 77 -7.40 -16.69 1.71
CA LYS A 77 -8.49 -16.87 0.74
C LYS A 77 -8.00 -17.39 -0.60
N THR A 78 -6.93 -16.82 -1.16
CA THR A 78 -6.40 -17.27 -2.46
C THR A 78 -5.84 -18.67 -2.39
N LEU A 79 -5.20 -19.06 -1.28
CA LEU A 79 -4.78 -20.44 -1.04
C LEU A 79 -5.98 -21.39 -0.93
N ALA A 80 -7.04 -20.99 -0.25
CA ALA A 80 -8.26 -21.81 -0.16
C ALA A 80 -8.94 -21.99 -1.53
N TRP A 81 -8.91 -20.98 -2.38
CA TRP A 81 -9.50 -21.02 -3.72
C TRP A 81 -8.63 -21.75 -4.74
N SER A 82 -7.31 -21.67 -4.62
CA SER A 82 -6.35 -22.26 -5.56
C SER A 82 -6.36 -23.79 -5.55
N VAL A 83 -6.65 -24.39 -4.40
CA VAL A 83 -6.69 -25.86 -4.23
C VAL A 83 -8.03 -26.49 -4.59
N LEU A 84 -9.02 -25.69 -5.03
CA LEU A 84 -10.33 -26.21 -5.40
C LEU A 84 -10.25 -27.04 -6.68
N SER A 85 -10.94 -28.18 -6.68
CA SER A 85 -11.15 -28.94 -7.91
C SER A 85 -12.03 -28.16 -8.89
N PRO A 86 -11.92 -28.40 -10.21
CA PRO A 86 -12.69 -27.65 -11.22
C PRO A 86 -14.19 -27.58 -10.93
N TRP A 87 -14.77 -28.69 -10.47
CA TRP A 87 -16.18 -28.74 -10.10
C TRP A 87 -16.52 -27.86 -8.90
N LYS A 88 -15.68 -27.87 -7.85
CA LYS A 88 -15.88 -26.99 -6.68
C LYS A 88 -15.69 -25.52 -7.05
N SER A 89 -14.71 -25.21 -7.89
CA SER A 89 -14.50 -23.85 -8.40
C SER A 89 -15.71 -23.34 -9.17
N PHE A 90 -16.33 -24.19 -10.00
CA PHE A 90 -17.55 -23.83 -10.73
C PHE A 90 -18.71 -23.49 -9.79
N TRP A 91 -18.98 -24.34 -8.79
CA TRP A 91 -20.07 -24.08 -7.83
C TRP A 91 -19.84 -22.84 -6.96
N ARG A 92 -18.58 -22.52 -6.67
CA ARG A 92 -18.21 -21.37 -5.83
C ARG A 92 -17.77 -20.16 -6.64
N GLN A 93 -17.96 -20.15 -7.96
CA GLN A 93 -17.45 -19.08 -8.82
C GLN A 93 -17.95 -17.71 -8.39
N ASN A 94 -19.22 -17.60 -7.98
CA ASN A 94 -19.79 -16.34 -7.52
C ASN A 94 -19.09 -15.86 -6.24
N GLU A 95 -18.90 -16.76 -5.26
CA GLU A 95 -18.19 -16.42 -4.02
C GLU A 95 -16.75 -15.97 -4.30
N ILE A 96 -16.04 -16.67 -5.19
CA ILE A 96 -14.66 -16.35 -5.57
C ILE A 96 -14.60 -14.99 -6.25
N CYS A 97 -15.47 -14.73 -7.24
CA CYS A 97 -15.54 -13.45 -7.94
C CYS A 97 -15.83 -12.28 -6.98
N HIS A 98 -16.85 -12.40 -6.14
CA HIS A 98 -17.18 -11.35 -5.17
C HIS A 98 -16.03 -11.15 -4.18
N GLY A 99 -15.43 -12.23 -3.68
CA GLY A 99 -14.27 -12.12 -2.79
C GLY A 99 -13.08 -11.41 -3.44
N ILE A 100 -12.78 -11.70 -4.71
CA ILE A 100 -11.72 -10.99 -5.45
C ILE A 100 -12.08 -9.51 -5.60
N GLU A 101 -13.33 -9.18 -5.93
CA GLU A 101 -13.80 -7.80 -6.06
C GLU A 101 -13.71 -7.03 -4.74
N ASP A 102 -14.12 -7.66 -3.63
CA ASP A 102 -14.04 -7.07 -2.29
C ASP A 102 -12.59 -6.72 -1.93
N PHE A 103 -11.65 -7.65 -2.13
CA PHE A 103 -10.23 -7.38 -1.90
C PHE A 103 -9.66 -6.32 -2.84
N THR A 104 -10.07 -6.35 -4.12
CA THR A 104 -9.66 -5.34 -5.11
C THR A 104 -10.13 -3.95 -4.67
N GLN A 105 -11.36 -3.83 -4.17
CA GLN A 105 -11.89 -2.58 -3.67
C GLN A 105 -11.21 -2.14 -2.37
N GLU A 106 -10.96 -3.06 -1.43
CA GLU A 106 -10.24 -2.78 -0.18
C GLU A 106 -8.83 -2.22 -0.47
N LEU A 107 -8.08 -2.86 -1.37
CA LEU A 107 -6.76 -2.40 -1.79
C LEU A 107 -6.82 -1.06 -2.54
N HIS A 108 -7.84 -0.85 -3.39
CA HIS A 108 -8.03 0.43 -4.07
C HIS A 108 -8.24 1.58 -3.07
N VAL A 109 -9.07 1.38 -2.05
CA VAL A 109 -9.30 2.37 -0.98
C VAL A 109 -7.99 2.68 -0.24
N MET A 110 -7.19 1.66 0.05
CA MET A 110 -5.86 1.85 0.65
C MET A 110 -4.93 2.69 -0.25
N ALA A 111 -4.91 2.41 -1.56
CA ALA A 111 -4.09 3.16 -2.51
C ALA A 111 -4.50 4.64 -2.60
N MET A 112 -5.80 4.91 -2.56
CA MET A 112 -6.34 6.28 -2.52
C MET A 112 -5.96 7.00 -1.23
N PHE A 113 -6.09 6.33 -0.08
CA PHE A 113 -5.67 6.90 1.21
C PHE A 113 -4.17 7.26 1.21
N TYR A 114 -3.32 6.36 0.70
CA TYR A 114 -1.89 6.61 0.54
C TYR A 114 -1.61 7.84 -0.34
N THR A 115 -2.26 7.91 -1.51
CA THR A 115 -2.07 9.01 -2.47
C THR A 115 -2.48 10.35 -1.87
N ASN A 116 -3.65 10.42 -1.22
CA ASN A 116 -4.14 11.63 -0.57
C ASN A 116 -3.19 12.09 0.55
N THR A 117 -2.78 11.16 1.41
CA THR A 117 -1.84 11.45 2.49
C THR A 117 -0.53 12.02 1.94
N ARG A 118 0.01 11.45 0.86
CA ARG A 118 1.25 11.94 0.24
C ARG A 118 1.09 13.35 -0.34
N LEU A 119 -0.05 13.64 -0.97
CA LEU A 119 -0.34 14.98 -1.50
C LEU A 119 -0.47 16.01 -0.38
N GLU A 120 -1.12 15.66 0.73
CA GLU A 120 -1.24 16.53 1.91
C GLU A 120 0.13 16.86 2.51
N TYR A 121 0.99 15.87 2.72
CA TYR A 121 2.36 16.10 3.19
C TYR A 121 3.17 16.98 2.23
N GLY A 122 3.05 16.75 0.92
CA GLY A 122 3.71 17.59 -0.09
C GLY A 122 3.25 19.05 -0.02
N ARG A 123 1.94 19.28 0.18
CA ARG A 123 1.37 20.63 0.33
C ARG A 123 1.87 21.32 1.59
N GLN A 124 1.89 20.62 2.71
CA GLN A 124 2.40 21.16 3.98
C GLN A 124 3.88 21.54 3.91
N GLN A 125 4.71 20.74 3.24
CA GLN A 125 6.13 21.07 3.05
C GLN A 125 6.32 22.33 2.20
N GLN A 126 5.52 22.51 1.15
CA GLN A 126 5.55 23.73 0.32
C GLN A 126 5.12 24.97 1.11
N GLU A 127 4.05 24.87 1.90
CA GLU A 127 3.58 25.95 2.78
C GLU A 127 4.67 26.35 3.79
N TYR A 128 5.30 25.36 4.44
CA TYR A 128 6.35 25.60 5.42
C TYR A 128 7.61 26.23 4.80
N ALA A 129 8.04 25.77 3.62
CA ALA A 129 9.17 26.36 2.90
C ALA A 129 8.88 27.83 2.50
N GLY A 130 7.65 28.13 2.08
CA GLY A 130 7.22 29.50 1.77
C GLY A 130 7.30 30.41 3.00
N GLN A 131 6.79 29.94 4.15
CA GLN A 131 6.86 30.69 5.41
C GLN A 131 8.30 30.95 5.87
N GLN A 132 9.19 29.97 5.73
CA GLN A 132 10.60 30.15 6.08
C GLN A 132 11.29 31.20 5.19
N LEU A 133 11.05 31.16 3.88
CA LEU A 133 11.60 32.15 2.95
C LEU A 133 11.10 33.57 3.26
N GLU A 134 9.82 33.71 3.58
CA GLU A 134 9.23 34.99 3.95
C GLU A 134 9.78 35.51 5.28
N ALA A 135 9.95 34.64 6.27
CA ALA A 135 10.60 34.99 7.54
C ALA A 135 12.06 35.45 7.35
N ILE A 136 12.84 34.76 6.50
CA ILE A 136 14.22 35.16 6.17
C ILE A 136 14.23 36.53 5.48
N ARG A 137 13.31 36.76 4.54
CA ARG A 137 13.19 38.04 3.83
C ARG A 137 12.87 39.19 4.80
N GLN A 138 11.89 38.99 5.69
CA GLN A 138 11.52 39.99 6.69
C GLN A 138 12.68 40.31 7.64
N GLN A 139 13.44 39.30 8.09
CA GLN A 139 14.65 39.52 8.89
C GLN A 139 15.69 40.35 8.15
N HIS A 140 15.90 40.08 6.85
CA HIS A 140 16.83 40.85 6.03
C HIS A 140 16.40 42.32 5.85
N GLU A 141 15.10 42.55 5.61
CA GLU A 141 14.54 43.91 5.47
C GLU A 141 14.66 44.71 6.78
N VAL A 142 14.44 44.09 7.94
CA VAL A 142 14.62 44.74 9.25
C VAL A 142 16.10 45.10 9.50
N LEU A 143 17.03 44.20 9.17
CA LEU A 143 18.47 44.47 9.34
C LEU A 143 18.96 45.62 8.45
N GLN A 144 18.39 45.81 7.26
CA GLN A 144 18.73 46.91 6.37
C GLN A 144 18.14 48.26 6.84
N GLN A 145 17.00 48.27 7.53
CA GLN A 145 16.41 49.50 8.07
C GLN A 145 17.12 50.02 9.34
N GLN A 146 17.98 49.21 9.96
CA GLN A 146 18.73 49.56 11.17
C GLN A 146 20.14 50.11 10.88
N GLN A 147 20.53 50.25 9.61
CA GLN A 147 21.77 50.88 9.15
C GLN A 147 21.49 52.29 8.62
#